data_AF-A0A9D7D1F6-F1
#
_entry.id   AF-A0A9D7D1F6-F1
#
_cell.length_a   1.000
_cell.length_b   1.000
_cell.length_c   1.000
_cell.angle_alpha   90.00
_cell.angle_beta   90.00
_cell.angle_gamma   90.00
#
_symmetry.space_group_name_H-M   'P 1'
#
loop_
_entity.id
_entity.type
_entity.pdbx_description
1 polymer ?
#
loop_
_entity_poly.entity_id
_entity_poly.type
_entity_poly.pdbx_seq_one_letter_code
_entity_poly.pdbx_strand_id
1 'polypeptide(L)'
;MPETDEEAETRPPQNYFEYHVKVILPKDGSEDALAALRSLCEQHDAHLSRSARRSSQDTASQDTASQDTAGRDTAARDTVARFVTRFVTQRAYRSGRVTSAAAFDALVAALDAAGFRTSTRLREYTVYDSNIGVDAGWMNGA
;
A
#
# COMPACT_ATOMS: atom_id res chain seq x y z
N MET A 1 -21.55 10.65 -1.68
CA MET A 1 -20.68 9.90 -2.61
C MET A 1 -21.57 9.16 -3.60
N PRO A 2 -21.21 9.08 -4.88
CA PRO A 2 -22.00 8.36 -5.88
C PRO A 2 -21.95 6.85 -5.61
N GLU A 3 -23.09 6.18 -5.63
CA GLU A 3 -23.18 4.73 -5.45
C GLU A 3 -22.92 3.98 -6.76
N THR A 4 -23.41 4.53 -7.88
CA THR A 4 -23.27 3.97 -9.24
C THR A 4 -22.37 4.83 -10.12
N ASP A 5 -21.89 4.24 -11.22
CA ASP A 5 -21.08 4.96 -12.21
C ASP A 5 -21.89 6.09 -12.88
N GLU A 6 -23.17 5.87 -13.15
CA GLU A 6 -24.09 6.90 -13.66
C GLU A 6 -24.20 8.10 -12.70
N GLU A 7 -24.30 7.87 -11.39
CA GLU A 7 -24.28 8.95 -10.41
C GLU A 7 -22.93 9.65 -10.33
N ALA A 8 -21.82 8.93 -10.57
CA ALA A 8 -20.48 9.47 -10.55
C ALA A 8 -20.22 10.41 -11.72
N GLU A 9 -20.78 10.13 -12.90
CA GLU A 9 -20.71 11.00 -14.09
C GLU A 9 -21.35 12.38 -13.88
N THR A 10 -22.32 12.48 -12.96
CA THR A 10 -22.95 13.77 -12.62
C THR A 10 -22.12 14.62 -11.64
N ARG A 11 -21.00 14.10 -11.12
CA ARG A 11 -20.14 14.79 -10.16
C ARG A 11 -19.08 15.63 -10.88
N PRO A 12 -18.50 16.65 -10.21
CA PRO A 12 -17.34 17.33 -10.74
C PRO A 12 -16.25 16.31 -11.13
N PRO A 13 -15.60 16.47 -12.29
CA PRO A 13 -14.66 15.47 -12.81
C PRO A 13 -13.43 15.29 -11.93
N GLN A 14 -13.13 16.24 -11.05
CA GLN A 14 -12.09 16.11 -10.03
C GLN A 14 -12.46 15.23 -8.84
N ASN A 15 -13.71 14.77 -8.73
CA ASN A 15 -14.11 13.89 -7.64
C ASN A 15 -13.69 12.44 -7.92
N TYR A 16 -13.18 11.76 -6.90
CA TYR A 16 -12.76 10.38 -7.02
C TYR A 16 -12.89 9.62 -5.70
N PHE A 17 -13.00 8.30 -5.79
CA PHE A 17 -12.71 7.44 -4.66
C PHE A 17 -11.21 7.21 -4.57
N GLU A 18 -10.66 7.25 -3.36
CA GLU A 18 -9.27 6.89 -3.07
C GLU A 18 -9.24 5.71 -2.12
N TYR A 19 -8.49 4.69 -2.48
CA TYR A 19 -8.28 3.50 -1.67
C TYR A 19 -6.82 3.35 -1.32
N HIS A 20 -6.55 2.88 -0.10
CA HIS A 20 -5.20 2.55 0.33
C HIS A 20 -5.15 1.15 0.94
N VAL A 21 -4.07 0.42 0.65
CA VAL A 21 -3.73 -0.83 1.36
C VAL A 21 -2.26 -0.81 1.79
N LYS A 22 -2.01 -1.21 3.04
CA LYS A 22 -0.65 -1.47 3.55
C LYS A 22 -0.18 -2.85 3.09
N VAL A 23 1.01 -2.89 2.50
CA VAL A 23 1.70 -4.12 2.06
C VAL A 23 2.99 -4.29 2.86
N ILE A 24 3.20 -5.48 3.43
CA ILE A 24 4.38 -5.82 4.22
C ILE A 24 5.30 -6.69 3.35
N LEU A 25 6.55 -6.25 3.20
CA LEU A 25 7.58 -6.92 2.40
C LEU A 25 8.75 -7.36 3.29
N PRO A 26 9.39 -8.50 3.03
CA PRO A 26 10.70 -8.78 3.60
C PRO A 26 11.69 -7.71 3.12
N LYS A 27 12.58 -7.26 4.00
CA LYS A 27 13.61 -6.25 3.72
C LYS A 27 14.73 -6.87 2.89
N ASP A 28 15.07 -8.12 3.19
CA ASP A 28 16.10 -8.90 2.50
C ASP A 28 15.45 -9.63 1.32
N GLY A 29 16.04 -9.54 0.12
CA GLY A 29 15.43 -10.09 -1.12
C GLY A 29 14.30 -9.24 -1.72
N SER A 30 14.27 -7.95 -1.41
CA SER A 30 13.13 -7.05 -1.68
C SER A 30 13.02 -6.52 -3.12
N GLU A 31 14.02 -6.69 -3.98
CA GLU A 31 13.99 -6.11 -5.34
C GLU A 31 12.96 -6.80 -6.24
N ASP A 32 12.98 -8.14 -6.33
CA ASP A 32 12.01 -8.89 -7.14
C ASP A 32 10.58 -8.76 -6.58
N ALA A 33 10.45 -8.78 -5.25
CA ALA A 33 9.17 -8.55 -4.58
C ALA A 33 8.64 -7.14 -4.85
N LEU A 34 9.52 -6.13 -4.89
CA LEU A 34 9.15 -4.76 -5.20
C LEU A 34 8.83 -4.58 -6.68
N ALA A 35 9.53 -5.26 -7.58
CA ALA A 35 9.22 -5.29 -9.02
C ALA A 35 7.84 -5.92 -9.27
N ALA A 36 7.57 -7.09 -8.69
CA ALA A 36 6.27 -7.74 -8.78
C ALA A 36 5.14 -6.86 -8.21
N LEU A 37 5.40 -6.20 -7.07
CA LEU A 37 4.45 -5.26 -6.48
C LEU A 37 4.17 -4.07 -7.40
N ARG A 38 5.19 -3.51 -8.07
CA ARG A 38 5.01 -2.44 -9.07
C ARG A 38 4.18 -2.91 -10.25
N SER A 39 4.46 -4.09 -10.80
CA SER A 39 3.68 -4.64 -11.92
C SER A 39 2.22 -4.86 -11.57
N LEU A 40 1.91 -5.34 -10.35
CA LEU A 40 0.52 -5.46 -9.88
C LEU A 40 -0.15 -4.10 -9.71
N CYS A 41 0.58 -3.12 -9.18
CA CYS A 41 0.07 -1.75 -9.08
C CYS A 41 -0.32 -1.22 -10.48
N GLU A 42 0.56 -1.33 -11.47
CA GLU A 42 0.30 -0.88 -12.84
C GLU A 42 -0.91 -1.59 -13.48
N GLN A 43 -1.03 -2.91 -13.31
CA GLN A 43 -2.15 -3.70 -13.86
C GLN A 43 -3.52 -3.31 -13.28
N HIS A 44 -3.54 -2.74 -12.09
CA HIS A 44 -4.75 -2.40 -11.35
C HIS A 44 -4.94 -0.89 -11.19
N ASP A 45 -4.25 -0.06 -11.98
CA ASP A 45 -4.33 1.41 -11.91
C ASP A 45 -4.08 1.95 -10.49
N ALA A 46 -3.12 1.32 -9.81
CA ALA A 46 -2.69 1.66 -8.47
C ALA A 46 -1.21 2.06 -8.47
N HIS A 47 -0.78 2.69 -7.39
CA HIS A 47 0.55 3.26 -7.27
C HIS A 47 1.14 3.02 -5.90
N LEU A 48 2.45 2.80 -5.85
CA LEU A 48 3.19 2.83 -4.59
C LEU A 48 3.34 4.27 -4.13
N SER A 49 2.78 4.57 -2.96
CA SER A 49 2.98 5.88 -2.34
C SER A 49 4.46 6.10 -2.07
N ARG A 50 4.98 7.24 -2.52
CA ARG A 50 6.35 7.69 -2.23
C ARG A 50 6.55 7.98 -0.74
N SER A 51 5.44 8.22 -0.02
CA SER A 51 5.45 8.51 1.40
C SER A 51 5.20 7.24 2.20
N ALA A 52 6.25 6.76 2.89
CA ALA A 52 6.06 6.01 4.12
C ALA A 52 5.35 6.93 5.13
N ARG A 53 4.02 7.00 5.07
CA ARG A 53 3.25 7.59 6.17
C ARG A 53 3.60 6.77 7.40
N ARG A 54 4.29 7.44 8.33
CA ARG A 54 4.90 6.93 9.57
C ARG A 54 4.32 5.59 10.03
N SER A 55 5.22 4.63 10.21
CA SER A 55 5.00 3.36 10.89
C SER A 55 4.15 3.59 12.14
N SER A 56 2.93 3.04 12.14
CA SER A 56 2.20 2.92 13.38
C SER A 56 2.92 1.85 14.20
N GLN A 57 3.46 2.26 15.34
CA GLN A 57 4.07 1.43 16.40
C GLN A 57 5.58 1.16 16.29
N ASP A 58 6.35 2.22 16.51
CA ASP A 58 7.55 2.16 17.35
C ASP A 58 7.09 1.95 18.80
N THR A 59 7.08 0.70 19.28
CA THR A 59 7.19 0.36 20.70
C THR A 59 7.98 -0.94 20.79
N ALA A 60 9.28 -0.86 20.53
CA ALA A 60 10.22 -1.81 21.11
C ALA A 60 10.54 -1.27 22.51
N SER A 61 10.03 -1.96 23.52
CA SER A 61 10.38 -1.70 24.92
C SER A 61 11.89 -1.57 25.06
N GLN A 62 12.32 -0.48 25.70
CA GLN A 62 13.65 -0.40 26.28
C GLN A 62 13.76 -1.49 27.35
N ASP A 63 14.40 -2.60 27.03
CA ASP A 63 14.97 -3.46 28.07
C ASP A 63 16.45 -3.11 28.22
N THR A 64 16.70 -2.54 29.38
CA THR A 64 17.99 -2.12 29.93
C THR A 64 19.00 -3.26 29.94
N ALA A 65 20.25 -2.92 29.62
CA ALA A 65 21.38 -3.83 29.69
C ALA A 65 21.59 -4.43 31.08
N SER A 66 22.02 -5.70 31.13
CA SER A 66 22.96 -6.19 32.14
C SER A 66 23.81 -7.31 31.56
N GLN A 67 25.12 -7.19 31.77
CA GLN A 67 26.16 -8.13 31.39
C GLN A 67 26.05 -9.41 32.24
N ASP A 68 26.33 -10.59 31.65
CA ASP A 68 27.47 -11.42 32.10
C ASP A 68 27.64 -12.74 31.32
N THR A 69 28.91 -12.95 30.93
CA THR A 69 29.70 -14.18 30.75
C THR A 69 29.19 -15.45 30.03
N ALA A 70 29.89 -15.75 28.92
CA ALA A 70 30.49 -17.04 28.50
C ALA A 70 29.62 -18.29 28.29
N GLY A 71 29.59 -18.80 27.05
CA GLY A 71 29.13 -20.16 26.76
C GLY A 71 28.97 -20.51 25.28
N ARG A 72 30.06 -21.03 24.69
CA ARG A 72 30.21 -22.02 23.59
C ARG A 72 28.96 -22.50 22.79
N ASP A 73 29.16 -22.53 21.46
CA ASP A 73 28.53 -23.33 20.40
C ASP A 73 27.00 -23.41 20.29
N THR A 74 26.45 -22.75 19.25
CA THR A 74 25.38 -23.33 18.42
C THR A 74 25.23 -22.59 17.09
N ALA A 75 25.08 -23.37 16.03
CA ALA A 75 24.73 -22.93 14.70
C ALA A 75 23.37 -22.21 14.66
N ALA A 76 23.15 -21.49 13.55
CA ALA A 76 21.97 -20.67 13.22
C ALA A 76 21.90 -19.35 13.99
N ARG A 77 22.61 -18.33 13.47
CA ARG A 77 22.15 -16.96 13.65
C ARG A 77 20.81 -16.85 12.94
N ASP A 78 19.77 -16.99 13.75
CA ASP A 78 18.38 -16.77 13.43
C ASP A 78 18.29 -15.48 12.61
N THR A 79 18.00 -15.62 11.32
CA THR A 79 17.83 -14.49 10.43
C THR A 79 16.49 -13.87 10.81
N VAL A 80 16.52 -12.91 11.74
CA VAL A 80 15.34 -12.10 12.05
C VAL A 80 15.03 -11.32 10.79
N ALA A 81 14.18 -11.88 9.93
CA ALA A 81 13.75 -11.25 8.70
C ALA A 81 13.21 -9.87 9.06
N ARG A 82 13.92 -8.82 8.65
CA ARG A 82 13.46 -7.46 8.82
C ARG A 82 12.34 -7.25 7.80
N PHE A 83 11.25 -6.59 8.16
CA PHE A 83 10.16 -6.25 7.23
C PHE A 83 10.11 -4.75 6.97
N VAL A 84 9.62 -4.37 5.79
CA VAL A 84 9.33 -2.98 5.42
C VAL A 84 7.87 -2.86 4.99
N THR A 85 7.25 -1.73 5.35
CA THR A 85 5.89 -1.42 4.89
C THR A 85 5.93 -0.54 3.64
N ARG A 86 5.03 -0.84 2.70
CA ARG A 86 4.68 0.00 1.56
C ARG A 86 3.19 0.30 1.59
N PHE A 87 2.81 1.44 1.01
CA PHE A 87 1.41 1.81 0.84
C PHE A 87 1.11 1.78 -0.66
N VAL A 88 0.05 1.07 -1.03
CA VAL A 88 -0.51 1.09 -2.37
C VAL A 88 -1.75 1.98 -2.35
N THR A 89 -1.86 2.88 -3.30
CA THR A 89 -2.98 3.81 -3.48
C THR A 89 -3.65 3.54 -4.83
N GLN A 90 -4.97 3.43 -4.87
CA GLN A 90 -5.76 3.34 -6.10
C GLN A 90 -6.77 4.47 -6.13
N ARG A 91 -6.88 5.18 -7.25
CA ARG A 91 -7.86 6.27 -7.43
C ARG A 91 -8.83 5.92 -8.54
N ALA A 92 -10.11 6.01 -8.25
CA ALA A 92 -11.18 5.73 -9.20
C ALA A 92 -11.99 7.00 -9.48
N TYR A 93 -11.72 7.62 -10.63
CA TYR A 93 -12.46 8.78 -11.14
C TYR A 93 -13.70 8.30 -11.90
N ARG A 94 -14.78 9.10 -11.87
CA ARG A 94 -16.05 8.80 -12.58
C ARG A 94 -16.65 7.42 -12.29
N SER A 95 -16.23 6.79 -11.20
CA SER A 95 -16.74 5.48 -10.79
C SER A 95 -17.57 5.61 -9.52
N GLY A 96 -18.66 4.85 -9.45
CA GLY A 96 -19.49 4.69 -8.27
C GLY A 96 -18.82 3.84 -7.20
N ARG A 97 -19.37 3.88 -5.99
CA ARG A 97 -18.84 3.12 -4.85
C ARG A 97 -18.77 1.62 -5.12
N VAL A 98 -19.74 1.05 -5.83
CA VAL A 98 -19.79 -0.41 -6.10
C VAL A 98 -18.66 -0.83 -7.03
N THR A 99 -18.54 -0.19 -8.18
CA THR A 99 -17.51 -0.49 -9.20
C THR A 99 -16.11 -0.23 -8.65
N SER A 100 -15.90 0.92 -8.00
CA SER A 100 -14.60 1.27 -7.43
C SER A 100 -14.17 0.34 -6.29
N ALA A 101 -15.11 -0.12 -5.45
CA ALA A 101 -14.79 -1.11 -4.41
C ALA A 101 -14.42 -2.46 -5.01
N ALA A 102 -15.14 -2.92 -6.04
CA ALA A 102 -14.82 -4.18 -6.73
C ALA A 102 -13.44 -4.13 -7.40
N ALA A 103 -13.07 -2.99 -8.01
CA ALA A 103 -11.73 -2.79 -8.57
C ALA A 103 -10.62 -2.85 -7.50
N PHE A 104 -10.87 -2.27 -6.32
CA PHE A 104 -9.96 -2.34 -5.19
C PHE A 104 -9.84 -3.75 -4.60
N ASP A 105 -10.97 -4.46 -4.47
CA ASP A 105 -10.98 -5.85 -4.01
C ASP A 105 -10.21 -6.77 -4.97
N ALA A 106 -10.29 -6.53 -6.29
CA ALA A 106 -9.51 -7.25 -7.29
C ALA A 106 -8.00 -7.00 -7.12
N LEU A 107 -7.57 -5.76 -6.87
CA LEU A 107 -6.17 -5.44 -6.57
C LEU A 107 -5.70 -6.19 -5.31
N VAL A 108 -6.48 -6.15 -4.24
CA VAL A 108 -6.14 -6.83 -2.99
C VAL A 108 -6.04 -8.34 -3.19
N ALA A 109 -6.97 -8.95 -3.93
CA ALA A 109 -6.93 -10.37 -4.24
C ALA A 109 -5.68 -10.74 -5.05
N ALA A 110 -5.26 -9.90 -6.00
CA ALA A 110 -4.04 -10.10 -6.77
C ALA A 110 -2.77 -10.00 -5.91
N LEU A 111 -2.74 -9.04 -4.97
CA LEU A 111 -1.65 -8.91 -3.99
C LEU A 111 -1.54 -10.16 -3.11
N ASP A 112 -2.67 -10.62 -2.57
CA ASP A 112 -2.71 -11.81 -1.72
C ASP A 112 -2.31 -13.08 -2.52
N ALA A 113 -2.78 -13.21 -3.77
CA ALA A 113 -2.43 -14.32 -4.67
C ALA A 113 -0.93 -14.34 -5.05
N ALA A 114 -0.30 -13.17 -5.15
CA ALA A 114 1.15 -13.04 -5.34
C ALA A 114 1.97 -13.27 -4.04
N GLY A 115 1.29 -13.57 -2.92
CA GLY A 115 1.92 -13.88 -1.65
C GLY A 115 2.25 -12.67 -0.77
N PHE A 116 1.83 -11.45 -1.17
CA PHE A 116 2.02 -10.26 -0.36
C PHE A 116 1.12 -10.30 0.88
N ARG A 117 1.64 -9.81 2.00
CA ARG A 117 0.85 -9.64 3.22
C ARG A 117 0.21 -8.26 3.21
N THR A 118 -1.12 -8.22 3.09
CA THR A 118 -1.91 -7.00 3.19
C THR A 118 -2.41 -6.79 4.63
N SER A 119 -2.59 -5.52 5.05
CA SER A 119 -3.14 -5.21 6.37
C SER A 119 -4.19 -4.09 6.30
N THR A 120 -3.93 -2.92 6.90
CA THR A 120 -4.89 -1.79 6.94
C THR A 120 -5.37 -1.44 5.53
N ARG A 121 -6.70 -1.40 5.36
CA ARG A 121 -7.39 -0.90 4.17
C ARG A 121 -8.14 0.39 4.53
N LEU A 122 -8.02 1.42 3.71
CA LEU A 122 -8.70 2.71 3.90
C LEU A 122 -9.42 3.08 2.60
N ARG A 123 -10.59 3.71 2.70
CA ARG A 123 -11.36 4.26 1.59
C ARG A 123 -11.79 5.68 1.93
N GLU A 124 -11.57 6.60 1.02
CA GLU A 124 -11.98 7.99 1.09
C GLU A 124 -12.73 8.38 -0.20
N TYR A 125 -13.57 9.41 -0.12
CA TYR A 125 -14.19 10.02 -1.30
C TYR A 125 -13.80 11.50 -1.34
N THR A 126 -12.95 11.83 -2.30
CA THR A 126 -12.37 13.17 -2.43
C THR A 126 -13.27 14.03 -3.28
N VAL A 127 -13.81 15.10 -2.69
CA VAL A 127 -14.66 16.10 -3.36
C VAL A 127 -13.84 17.27 -3.89
N TYR A 128 -12.70 17.55 -3.26
CA TYR A 128 -11.78 18.59 -3.69
C TYR A 128 -10.38 18.23 -3.21
N ASP A 129 -9.45 18.17 -4.17
CA ASP A 129 -8.03 17.98 -3.89
C ASP A 129 -7.30 19.27 -4.27
N SER A 130 -6.74 19.96 -3.29
CA SER A 130 -5.96 21.19 -3.51
C SER A 130 -4.54 20.91 -4.01
N ASN A 131 -4.17 19.64 -4.18
CA ASN A 131 -2.80 19.21 -4.41
C ASN A 131 -2.67 18.13 -5.50
N ILE A 132 -3.43 18.28 -6.58
CA ILE A 132 -3.40 17.44 -7.80
C ILE A 132 -1.98 17.35 -8.42
N GLY A 133 -1.08 18.29 -8.06
CA GLY A 133 0.28 18.41 -8.60
C GLY A 133 1.38 17.61 -7.90
N VAL A 134 1.14 16.96 -6.75
CA VAL A 134 2.15 16.05 -6.12
C VAL A 134 2.37 14.77 -6.95
N ASP A 135 1.59 14.66 -8.01
CA ASP A 135 1.44 13.51 -8.86
C ASP A 135 2.15 13.72 -10.19
N ALA A 136 2.96 14.78 -10.35
CA ALA A 136 3.81 14.94 -11.54
C ALA A 136 4.61 13.63 -11.77
N GLY A 137 4.22 12.89 -12.82
CA GLY A 137 4.61 11.51 -13.12
C GLY A 137 3.50 10.44 -13.05
N TRP A 138 2.24 10.77 -12.76
CA TRP A 138 1.10 9.83 -12.58
C TRP A 138 0.12 9.76 -13.77
N MET A 139 0.32 10.60 -14.81
CA MET A 139 -0.50 10.57 -16.04
C MET A 139 0.34 10.68 -17.32
N ASN A 140 1.39 9.87 -17.46
CA ASN A 140 2.06 9.72 -18.75
C ASN A 140 1.90 8.29 -19.26
N GLY A 141 0.70 7.99 -19.76
CA GLY A 141 0.49 6.97 -20.77
C GLY A 141 0.38 7.66 -22.13
N ALA A 142 1.47 7.63 -22.89
CA ALA A 142 1.50 7.70 -24.35
C ALA A 142 2.65 6.84 -24.84
#